data_AF-A0A1G4WS20-F1
#
_entry.id   AF-A0A1G4WS20-F1
#
_cell.length_a   1.000
_cell.length_b   1.000
_cell.length_c   1.000
_cell.angle_alpha   90.00
_cell.angle_beta   90.00
_cell.angle_gamma   90.00
#
_symmetry.space_group_name_H-M   'P 1'
#
loop_
_entity.id
_entity.type
_entity.pdbx_description
1 polymer ?
#
loop_
_entity_poly.entity_id
_entity_poly.type
_entity_poly.pdbx_seq_one_letter_code
_entity_poly.pdbx_strand_id
1 'polypeptide(L)'
;MSYHTSFYLTGSINAPTVEDALRFVGQRLQPSVTRVPDGEPGDRANWVLTQTRHFLENPTLDVVESDGRKVARLRPGTTRR
;
A
#
# COMPACT_ATOMS: atom_id res chain seq x y z
N MET A 1 21.57 31.29 -5.12
CA MET A 1 20.65 30.32 -4.50
C MET A 1 20.56 29.12 -5.42
N SER A 2 21.08 27.96 -5.04
CA SER A 2 20.82 26.72 -5.79
C SER A 2 19.54 26.11 -5.24
N TYR A 3 18.52 25.95 -6.07
CA TYR A 3 17.33 25.20 -5.68
C TYR A 3 17.65 23.70 -5.83
N HIS A 4 17.81 23.00 -4.72
CA HIS A 4 17.85 21.54 -4.74
C HIS A 4 16.43 21.03 -4.93
N THR A 5 16.14 20.48 -6.11
CA THR A 5 14.87 19.79 -6.36
C THR A 5 14.83 18.50 -5.54
N SER A 6 13.91 18.45 -4.58
CA SER A 6 13.59 17.26 -3.79
C SER A 6 12.24 16.70 -4.18
N PHE A 7 12.08 15.38 -4.12
CA PHE A 7 10.81 14.71 -4.38
C PHE A 7 10.60 13.51 -3.45
N TYR A 8 9.38 13.00 -3.41
CA TYR A 8 9.05 11.74 -2.73
C TYR A 8 8.42 10.77 -3.73
N LEU A 9 8.62 9.48 -3.50
CA LEU A 9 7.99 8.42 -4.26
C LEU A 9 6.78 7.87 -3.51
N THR A 10 5.75 7.46 -4.26
CA THR A 10 4.52 6.87 -3.72
C THR A 10 4.17 5.59 -4.45
N GLY A 11 3.83 4.56 -3.67
CA GLY A 11 3.29 3.32 -4.21
C GLY A 11 4.33 2.46 -4.92
N SER A 12 3.92 1.90 -6.05
CA SER A 12 4.61 0.81 -6.72
C SER A 12 5.88 1.24 -7.45
N ILE A 13 6.87 0.36 -7.46
CA ILE A 13 8.11 0.47 -8.23
C ILE A 13 8.24 -0.84 -9.02
N ASN A 14 8.60 -0.75 -10.30
CA ASN A 14 8.77 -1.93 -11.15
C ASN A 14 10.06 -2.69 -10.77
N ALA A 15 10.02 -3.39 -9.65
CA ALA A 15 11.07 -4.22 -9.11
C ALA A 15 10.46 -5.51 -8.53
N PRO A 16 11.17 -6.64 -8.62
CA PRO A 16 10.61 -7.93 -8.24
C PRO A 16 10.51 -8.12 -6.71
N THR A 17 11.32 -7.39 -5.94
CA THR A 17 11.32 -7.44 -4.47
C THR A 17 11.43 -6.04 -3.86
N VAL A 18 11.11 -5.95 -2.56
CA VAL A 18 11.28 -4.70 -1.80
C VAL A 18 12.75 -4.29 -1.77
N GLU A 19 13.66 -5.25 -1.61
CA GLU A 19 15.10 -4.97 -1.58
C GLU A 19 15.57 -4.39 -2.93
N ASP A 20 15.11 -4.94 -4.05
CA ASP A 20 15.44 -4.44 -5.38
C ASP A 20 14.87 -3.03 -5.62
N ALA A 21 13.67 -2.74 -5.11
CA ALA A 21 13.09 -1.40 -5.16
C ALA A 21 13.93 -0.38 -4.38
N LEU A 22 14.29 -0.70 -3.13
CA LEU A 22 15.11 0.16 -2.29
C LEU A 22 16.51 0.36 -2.89
N ARG A 23 17.13 -0.71 -3.41
CA ARG A 23 18.44 -0.65 -4.07
C ARG A 23 18.41 0.23 -5.32
N PHE A 24 17.38 0.06 -6.17
CA PHE A 24 17.20 0.88 -7.38
C PHE A 24 17.10 2.37 -7.03
N VAL A 25 16.27 2.73 -6.06
CA VAL A 25 16.08 4.13 -5.66
C VAL A 25 17.36 4.71 -5.05
N GLY A 26 18.01 3.95 -4.16
CA GLY A 26 19.28 4.35 -3.55
C GLY A 26 20.38 4.62 -4.57
N GLN A 27 20.47 3.82 -5.63
CA GLN A 27 21.50 3.95 -6.66
C GLN A 27 21.21 5.03 -7.71
N ARG A 28 19.93 5.30 -8.01
CA ARG A 28 19.57 6.17 -9.16
C ARG A 28 18.98 7.52 -8.80
N LEU A 29 18.38 7.67 -7.61
CA LEU A 29 17.52 8.82 -7.30
C LEU A 29 18.00 9.65 -6.09
N GLN A 30 19.05 9.19 -5.40
CA GLN A 30 19.72 9.96 -4.35
C GLN A 30 20.62 11.06 -4.96
N PRO A 31 20.78 12.23 -4.30
CA PRO A 31 20.26 12.59 -2.98
C PRO A 31 18.87 13.25 -2.99
N SER A 32 18.22 13.39 -4.14
CA SER A 32 16.99 14.19 -4.30
C SER A 32 15.73 13.53 -3.73
N VAL A 33 15.70 12.22 -3.56
CA VAL A 33 14.54 11.50 -3.03
C VAL A 33 14.52 11.50 -1.50
N THR A 34 13.44 12.01 -0.92
CA THR A 34 13.29 12.23 0.54
C THR A 34 12.50 11.13 1.24
N ARG A 35 11.71 10.34 0.49
CA ARG A 35 10.96 9.19 0.99
C ARG A 35 10.89 8.11 -0.08
N VAL A 36 11.15 6.87 0.34
CA VAL A 36 11.16 5.70 -0.52
C VAL A 36 10.08 4.71 -0.04
N PRO A 37 9.08 4.35 -0.86
CA PRO A 37 8.13 3.30 -0.55
C PRO A 37 8.77 1.92 -0.71
N ASP A 38 8.11 0.88 -0.22
CA ASP A 38 8.55 -0.53 -0.40
C ASP A 38 8.37 -1.05 -1.84
N GLY A 39 7.75 -0.26 -2.71
CA GLY A 39 7.60 -0.56 -4.13
C GLY A 39 6.45 -1.52 -4.46
N GLU A 40 5.68 -1.97 -3.48
CA GLU A 40 4.50 -2.83 -3.65
C GLU A 40 4.70 -4.04 -4.59
N PRO A 41 5.79 -4.81 -4.48
CA PRO A 41 6.03 -5.96 -5.35
C PRO A 41 4.99 -7.08 -5.14
N GLY A 42 4.84 -7.94 -6.15
CA GLY A 42 3.96 -9.11 -6.10
C GLY A 42 2.48 -8.75 -6.08
N ASP A 43 1.70 -9.45 -5.24
CA ASP A 43 0.24 -9.27 -5.17
C ASP A 43 -0.16 -7.83 -4.83
N ARG A 44 0.70 -7.09 -4.12
CA ARG A 44 0.46 -5.71 -3.69
C ARG A 44 0.48 -4.69 -4.82
N ALA A 45 0.90 -5.06 -6.03
CA ALA A 45 0.73 -4.23 -7.22
C ALA A 45 -0.77 -3.94 -7.51
N ASN A 46 -1.66 -4.84 -7.09
CA ASN A 46 -3.11 -4.59 -7.05
C ASN A 46 -3.53 -4.19 -5.63
N TRP A 47 -3.15 -2.97 -5.22
CA TRP A 47 -3.28 -2.52 -3.83
C TRP A 47 -4.70 -2.63 -3.27
N VAL A 48 -5.73 -2.41 -4.10
CA VAL A 48 -7.15 -2.52 -3.68
C VAL A 48 -7.51 -3.98 -3.37
N LEU A 49 -7.16 -4.90 -4.26
CA LEU A 49 -7.57 -6.30 -4.14
C LEU A 49 -6.90 -7.00 -2.96
N THR A 50 -5.65 -6.65 -2.67
CA THR A 50 -4.92 -7.17 -1.50
C THR A 50 -5.55 -6.80 -0.16
N GLN A 51 -6.36 -5.74 -0.10
CA GLN A 51 -7.08 -5.39 1.14
C GLN A 51 -8.22 -6.37 1.46
N THR A 52 -8.73 -7.13 0.49
CA THR A 52 -9.90 -8.00 0.67
C THR A 52 -9.72 -8.96 1.84
N ARG A 53 -8.58 -9.66 1.88
CA ARG A 53 -8.26 -10.59 2.98
C ARG A 53 -8.21 -9.87 4.32
N HIS A 54 -7.53 -8.71 4.38
CA HIS A 54 -7.43 -7.91 5.59
C HIS A 54 -8.79 -7.48 6.12
N PHE A 55 -9.73 -7.12 5.25
CA PHE A 55 -11.09 -6.76 5.64
C PHE A 55 -11.90 -7.96 6.15
N LEU A 56 -11.82 -9.11 5.47
CA LEU A 56 -12.56 -10.32 5.85
C LEU A 56 -12.03 -10.96 7.15
N GLU A 57 -10.74 -10.79 7.45
CA GLU A 57 -10.11 -11.29 8.66
C GLU A 57 -10.12 -10.27 9.81
N ASN A 58 -10.63 -9.05 9.60
CA ASN A 58 -10.60 -8.00 10.61
C ASN A 58 -11.61 -8.28 11.75
N PRO A 59 -11.15 -8.42 13.01
CA PRO A 59 -12.04 -8.78 14.13
C PRO A 59 -12.99 -7.65 14.56
N THR A 60 -12.85 -6.44 14.01
CA THR A 60 -13.72 -5.28 14.29
C THR A 60 -14.84 -5.09 13.26
N LEU A 61 -14.80 -5.85 12.17
CA LEU A 61 -15.80 -5.84 11.11
C LEU A 61 -16.70 -7.08 11.21
N ASP A 62 -17.90 -6.97 10.65
CA ASP A 62 -18.78 -8.12 10.42
C ASP A 62 -18.58 -8.61 8.99
N VAL A 63 -18.53 -9.93 8.80
CA VAL A 63 -18.57 -10.53 7.47
C VAL A 63 -20.00 -10.93 7.18
N VAL A 64 -20.57 -10.37 6.11
CA VAL A 64 -21.94 -10.64 5.66
C VAL A 64 -21.93 -11.17 4.23
N GLU A 65 -22.95 -11.94 3.87
CA GLU A 65 -23.18 -12.35 2.48
C GLU A 65 -24.04 -11.27 1.77
N SER A 66 -23.59 -10.81 0.60
CA SER A 66 -24.29 -9.87 -0.27
C SER A 66 -24.08 -10.29 -1.72
N ASP A 67 -25.16 -10.48 -2.48
CA ASP A 67 -25.10 -10.89 -3.89
C ASP A 67 -24.22 -12.14 -4.14
N GLY A 68 -24.28 -13.11 -3.22
CA GLY A 68 -23.49 -14.35 -3.27
C GLY A 68 -21.99 -14.17 -2.98
N ARG A 69 -21.60 -13.06 -2.36
CA ARG A 69 -20.21 -12.77 -1.98
C ARG A 69 -20.11 -12.40 -0.50
N LYS A 70 -19.01 -12.84 0.13
CA LYS A 70 -18.60 -12.37 1.45
C LYS A 70 -18.05 -10.96 1.36
N VAL A 71 -18.63 -10.04 2.11
CA VAL A 71 -18.19 -8.65 2.21
C VAL A 71 -18.03 -8.26 3.67
N ALA A 72 -17.01 -7.44 3.95
CA ALA A 72 -16.81 -6.88 5.29
C ALA A 72 -17.67 -5.61 5.45
N ARG A 73 -18.34 -5.49 6.59
CA ARG A 73 -19.22 -4.38 6.96
C ARG A 73 -18.83 -3.85 8.32
N LEU A 74 -18.99 -2.53 8.51
CA LEU A 74 -18.86 -1.93 9.84
C LEU A 74 -19.96 -2.48 10.76
N ARG A 75 -19.54 -2.90 11.96
CA ARG A 75 -20.46 -3.24 13.05
C ARG A 75 -21.33 -2.05 13.44
N PRO A 76 -22.65 -2.22 13.60
CA PRO A 76 -23.50 -1.17 14.17
C PRO A 76 -22.97 -0.69 15.52
N GLY A 77 -22.89 0.63 15.71
CA GLY A 77 -22.36 1.23 16.95
C GLY A 77 -20.84 1.42 17.00
N THR A 78 -20.08 0.93 16.01
CA THR A 78 -18.64 1.25 15.90
C THR A 78 -18.46 2.68 15.40
N THR A 79 -18.11 3.60 16.28
CA THR A 79 -17.71 4.96 15.90
C THR A 79 -16.37 4.94 15.17
N ARG A 80 -16.30 5.59 14.01
CA ARG A 80 -15.02 6.00 13.41
C ARG A 80 -14.38 7.00 14.37
N ARG A 81 -13.30 6.62 15.05
CA ARG A 81 -12.44 7.59 15.73
C ARG A 81 -11.65 8.37 14.69
#